data_AF-A0A9W9ZNB9-F1
#
_entry.id   AF-A0A9W9ZNB9-F1
#
_cell.length_a   1.000
_cell.length_b   1.000
_cell.length_c   1.000
_cell.angle_alpha   90.00
_cell.angle_beta   90.00
_cell.angle_gamma   90.00
#
_symmetry.space_group_name_H-M   'P 1'
#
loop_
_entity.id
_entity.type
_entity.pdbx_description
1 polymer ?
#
loop_
_entity_poly.entity_id
_entity_poly.type
_entity_poly.pdbx_seq_one_letter_code
_entity_poly.pdbx_strand_id
1 'polypeptide(L)'
;MDVDEGGWEIVQSRRTTKQIQARGIYPGARVCRGPDWEYGNHDGRTFGTVTKITNWKGNPASAAGVSWEFGTEGTYRLGYQGKVS
;
A
#
# COMPACT_ATOMS: atom_id res chain seq x y z
N MET A 1 -13.82 28.57 -6.56
CA MET A 1 -12.89 27.52 -6.10
C MET A 1 -11.85 27.42 -7.18
N ASP A 2 -10.73 28.10 -6.96
CA ASP A 2 -9.61 28.09 -7.89
C ASP A 2 -9.03 26.67 -7.89
N VAL A 3 -9.08 26.02 -9.05
CA VAL A 3 -8.34 24.80 -9.31
C VAL A 3 -6.87 25.19 -9.33
N ASP A 4 -6.10 24.63 -8.39
CA ASP A 4 -4.64 24.70 -8.41
C ASP A 4 -4.14 23.93 -9.64
N GLU A 5 -4.07 24.62 -10.78
CA GLU A 5 -3.49 24.11 -12.01
C GLU A 5 -1.97 24.06 -11.83
N GLY A 6 -1.49 23.00 -11.18
CA GLY A 6 -0.06 22.76 -10.96
C GLY A 6 0.73 22.97 -12.25
N GLY A 7 1.65 23.94 -12.23
CA GLY A 7 2.47 24.31 -13.38
C GLY A 7 3.51 23.25 -13.75
N TRP A 8 4.05 23.36 -14.96
CA TRP A 8 5.15 22.50 -15.40
C TRP A 8 6.47 22.94 -14.76
N GLU A 9 7.18 22.01 -14.12
CA GLU A 9 8.52 22.23 -13.59
C GLU A 9 9.56 21.44 -14.39
N ILE A 10 10.64 22.11 -14.80
CA ILE A 10 11.79 21.45 -15.42
C ILE A 10 12.64 20.83 -14.30
N VAL A 11 12.75 19.51 -14.31
CA VAL A 11 13.56 18.75 -13.35
C VAL A 11 14.84 18.22 -14.00
N GLN A 12 15.86 17.98 -13.17
CA GLN A 12 17.13 17.39 -13.63
C GLN A 12 16.91 15.99 -14.23
N SER A 13 17.83 15.59 -15.12
CA SER A 13 17.81 14.25 -15.72
C SER A 13 17.88 13.15 -14.66
N ARG A 14 16.95 12.20 -14.72
CA ARG A 14 16.94 11.03 -13.81
C ARG A 14 18.24 10.23 -13.84
N ARG A 15 18.98 10.26 -14.96
CA ARG A 15 20.28 9.57 -15.13
C ARG A 15 21.36 10.11 -14.19
N THR A 16 21.30 11.39 -13.86
CA THR A 16 22.33 12.08 -13.05
C THR A 16 21.90 12.35 -11.62
N THR A 17 20.63 12.11 -11.28
CA THR A 17 20.10 12.29 -9.93
C THR A 17 20.27 11.03 -9.07
N LYS A 18 20.35 11.21 -7.75
CA LYS A 18 20.42 10.11 -6.79
C LYS A 18 19.11 9.31 -6.79
N GLN A 19 19.19 8.01 -7.05
CA GLN A 19 18.09 7.08 -6.85
C GLN A 19 18.18 6.44 -5.46
N ILE A 20 17.02 6.26 -4.82
CA ILE A 20 16.90 5.54 -3.55
C ILE A 20 15.82 4.46 -3.67
N GLN A 21 15.96 3.40 -2.88
CA GLN A 21 14.96 2.33 -2.81
C GLN A 21 13.90 2.67 -1.76
N ALA A 22 12.63 2.59 -2.16
CA ALA A 22 11.49 2.70 -1.24
C ALA A 22 11.44 1.49 -0.28
N ARG A 23 10.93 1.70 0.94
CA ARG A 23 10.79 0.67 1.98
C ARG A 23 9.40 0.77 2.61
N GLY A 24 8.89 -0.34 3.13
CA GLY A 24 7.59 -0.39 3.78
C GLY A 24 6.77 -1.60 3.32
N ILE A 25 5.47 -1.40 3.18
CA ILE A 25 4.49 -2.44 2.83
C ILE A 25 4.56 -2.70 1.32
N TYR A 26 5.53 -3.52 0.92
CA TYR A 26 5.76 -4.00 -0.44
C TYR A 26 5.80 -5.54 -0.45
N PRO A 27 5.74 -6.22 -1.61
CA PRO A 27 5.77 -7.68 -1.66
C PRO A 27 6.96 -8.27 -0.89
N GLY A 28 6.70 -9.31 -0.10
CA GLY A 28 7.65 -9.93 0.83
C GLY A 28 7.72 -9.26 2.22
N ALA A 29 7.07 -8.11 2.42
CA ALA A 29 6.99 -7.49 3.74
C ALA A 29 6.15 -8.35 4.69
N ARG A 30 6.63 -8.50 5.93
CA ARG A 30 5.90 -9.12 7.02
C ARG A 30 5.01 -8.08 7.72
N VAL A 31 3.73 -8.38 7.90
CA VAL A 31 2.71 -7.44 8.35
C VAL A 31 1.80 -8.02 9.43
N CYS A 32 1.14 -7.14 10.18
CA CYS A 32 0.00 -7.44 11.05
C CYS A 32 -1.15 -6.48 10.68
N ARG A 33 -2.33 -6.67 11.27
CA ARG A 33 -3.47 -5.75 11.08
C ARG A 33 -3.09 -4.29 11.44
N GLY A 34 -3.56 -3.34 10.66
CA GLY A 34 -3.37 -1.91 10.83
C GLY A 34 -4.40 -1.25 11.76
N PRO A 35 -4.27 0.07 11.98
CA PRO A 35 -5.18 0.82 12.84
C PRO A 35 -6.61 0.92 12.29
N ASP A 36 -6.79 0.87 10.97
CA ASP A 36 -8.11 0.97 10.32
C ASP A 36 -8.70 -0.40 9.97
N TRP A 37 -8.30 -1.45 10.71
CA TRP A 37 -8.76 -2.81 10.46
C TRP A 37 -10.25 -2.98 10.80
N GLU A 38 -11.04 -3.39 9.81
CA GLU A 38 -12.49 -3.64 9.95
C GLU A 38 -12.88 -5.08 9.58
N TYR A 39 -11.90 -5.98 9.41
CA TYR A 39 -12.08 -7.33 8.85
C TYR A 39 -12.12 -8.43 9.92
N GLY A 40 -12.58 -8.09 11.13
CA GLY A 40 -12.76 -9.05 12.23
C GLY A 40 -11.48 -9.83 12.58
N ASN A 41 -11.51 -11.16 12.41
CA ASN A 41 -10.37 -12.05 12.68
C ASN A 41 -9.84 -12.73 11.41
N HIS A 42 -9.97 -12.11 10.22
CA HIS A 42 -9.42 -12.66 8.97
C HIS A 42 -7.90 -12.92 9.03
N ASP A 43 -7.16 -12.17 9.84
CA ASP A 43 -5.72 -12.37 10.07
C ASP A 43 -5.41 -13.50 11.07
N GLY A 44 -6.43 -14.10 11.71
CA GLY A 44 -6.26 -15.07 12.79
C GLY A 44 -5.48 -14.53 14.01
N ARG A 45 -5.32 -13.20 14.12
CA ARG A 45 -4.35 -12.55 15.05
C ARG A 45 -2.91 -13.02 14.84
N THR A 46 -2.57 -13.41 13.62
CA THR A 46 -1.23 -13.84 13.19
C THR A 46 -0.56 -12.78 12.34
N PHE A 47 0.69 -13.00 11.99
CA PHE A 47 1.34 -12.17 10.98
C PHE A 47 1.01 -12.67 9.57
N GLY A 48 1.22 -11.81 8.58
CA GLY A 48 1.05 -12.15 7.18
C GLY A 48 2.23 -11.68 6.35
N THR A 49 2.26 -12.12 5.10
CA THR A 49 3.23 -11.70 4.09
C THR A 49 2.50 -11.00 2.96
N VAL A 50 2.95 -9.80 2.60
CA VAL A 50 2.42 -9.06 1.44
C VAL A 50 2.79 -9.81 0.17
N THR A 51 1.79 -10.14 -0.65
CA THR A 51 1.97 -10.87 -1.91
C THR A 51 2.03 -9.94 -3.12
N LYS A 52 1.28 -8.83 -3.10
CA LYS A 52 1.21 -7.85 -4.19
C LYS A 52 0.71 -6.49 -3.73
N ILE A 53 1.07 -5.45 -4.48
CA ILE A 53 0.38 -4.15 -4.44
C ILE A 53 -0.66 -4.13 -5.57
N THR A 54 -1.87 -3.70 -5.27
CA THR A 54 -3.00 -3.75 -6.18
C THR A 54 -3.92 -2.54 -5.97
N ASN A 55 -4.94 -2.44 -6.83
CA ASN A 55 -5.90 -1.35 -6.78
C ASN A 55 -7.02 -1.66 -5.78
N TRP A 56 -7.47 -0.65 -5.04
CA TRP A 56 -8.71 -0.71 -4.27
C TRP A 56 -9.81 0.05 -5.00
N LYS A 57 -10.90 -0.62 -5.40
CA LYS A 57 -12.03 0.01 -6.11
C LYS A 57 -11.58 0.88 -7.30
N GLY A 58 -10.59 0.39 -8.07
CA GLY A 58 -10.02 1.10 -9.21
C GLY A 58 -8.98 2.17 -8.87
N ASN A 59 -8.81 2.55 -7.59
CA ASN A 59 -7.77 3.49 -7.18
C ASN A 59 -6.39 2.81 -7.21
N PRO A 60 -5.41 3.31 -8.00
CA PRO A 60 -4.14 2.62 -8.22
C PRO A 60 -3.30 2.43 -6.96
N ALA A 61 -2.67 1.26 -6.84
CA ALA A 61 -1.66 0.96 -5.81
C ALA A 61 -2.08 1.31 -4.36
N SER A 62 -3.39 1.20 -4.08
CA SER A 62 -4.01 1.63 -2.82
C SER A 62 -4.47 0.46 -1.95
N ALA A 63 -4.00 -0.75 -2.27
CA ALA A 63 -4.24 -1.96 -1.50
C ALA A 63 -3.05 -2.93 -1.55
N ALA A 64 -2.97 -3.77 -0.53
CA ALA A 64 -2.02 -4.88 -0.44
C ALA A 64 -2.78 -6.22 -0.40
N GLY A 65 -2.35 -7.16 -1.23
CA GLY A 65 -2.70 -8.57 -1.06
C GLY A 65 -1.83 -9.18 0.05
N VAL A 66 -2.42 -9.95 0.96
CA VAL A 66 -1.72 -10.56 2.10
C VAL A 66 -2.13 -12.02 2.23
N SER A 67 -1.13 -12.89 2.43
CA SER A 67 -1.32 -14.27 2.88
C SER A 67 -0.97 -14.34 4.36
N TRP A 68 -1.94 -14.68 5.21
CA TRP A 68 -1.78 -14.75 6.67
C TRP A 68 -1.23 -16.13 7.08
N GLU A 69 -0.39 -16.16 8.12
CA GLU A 69 0.16 -17.42 8.68
C GLU A 69 -0.94 -18.38 9.17
N PHE A 70 -2.11 -17.85 9.55
CA PHE A 70 -3.31 -18.63 9.87
C PHE A 70 -3.96 -19.34 8.65
N GLY A 71 -3.52 -19.04 7.43
CA GLY A 71 -3.97 -19.68 6.18
C GLY A 71 -5.06 -18.94 5.41
N THR A 72 -5.54 -17.79 5.91
CA THR A 72 -6.45 -16.92 5.16
C THR A 72 -5.67 -16.01 4.22
N GLU A 73 -6.25 -15.70 3.06
CA GLU A 73 -5.74 -14.69 2.15
C GLU A 73 -6.74 -13.55 2.00
N GLY A 74 -6.24 -12.35 1.71
CA GLY A 74 -7.10 -11.19 1.53
C GLY A 74 -6.42 -10.04 0.81
N THR A 75 -7.20 -9.03 0.48
CA THR A 75 -6.72 -7.74 -0.02
C THR A 75 -7.25 -6.67 0.90
N TYR A 76 -6.37 -5.77 1.35
CA TYR A 76 -6.66 -4.77 2.38
C TYR A 76 -6.20 -3.39 1.94
N ARG A 77 -6.84 -2.34 2.47
CA ARG A 77 -6.55 -0.95 2.11
C ARG A 77 -5.15 -0.54 2.56
N LEU A 78 -4.43 0.10 1.64
CA LEU A 78 -3.13 0.72 1.87
C LEU A 78 -3.15 2.12 1.25
N GLY A 79 -3.72 3.08 1.98
CA GLY A 79 -3.81 4.48 1.57
C GLY A 79 -5.14 4.88 0.89
N TYR A 80 -5.99 3.93 0.52
CA TYR A 80 -7.33 4.26 0.00
C TYR A 80 -8.16 4.99 1.07
N GLN A 81 -8.67 6.18 0.75
CA GLN A 81 -9.33 7.10 1.70
C GLN A 81 -8.47 7.41 2.95
N GLY A 82 -7.13 7.37 2.81
CA GLY A 82 -6.21 7.57 3.92
C GLY A 82 -6.15 6.42 4.94
N LYS A 83 -6.80 5.28 4.65
CA LYS A 83 -6.87 4.15 5.58
C LYS A 83 -5.76 3.12 5.36
N VAL A 84 -5.27 2.55 6.45
CA VAL A 84 -4.34 1.41 6.48
C VAL A 84 -4.96 0.30 7.30
N SER A 85 -5.48 -0.70 6.60
CA SER A 85 -6.20 -1.83 7.19
C SER A 85 -5.30 -3.04 7.33
#